data_AF-A0A942NDD8-F1
#
_entry.id   AF-A0A942NDD8-F1
#
_cell.length_a   1.000
_cell.length_b   1.000
_cell.length_c   1.000
_cell.angle_alpha   90.00
_cell.angle_beta   90.00
_cell.angle_gamma   90.00
#
_symmetry.space_group_name_H-M   'P 1'
#
loop_
_entity.id
_entity.type
_entity.pdbx_description
1 polymer ?
#
loop_
_entity_poly.entity_id
_entity_poly.type
_entity_poly.pdbx_seq_one_letter_code
_entity_poly.pdbx_strand_id
1 'polypeptide(L)'
;TVVTYFTFLPSFLFILAGGPIVESTHGNLKFTAPLTGITAAVVGVILNLAVFFAWHVFWPQGFAGTFDAISALISLCAFWALFRYKVNVIPVIVACGSTGLLFHFVKIWLAQQGVVL
;
A
#
# COMPACT_ATOMS: atom_id res chain seq x y z
N THR A 1 12.17 -27.48 4.13
CA THR A 1 12.90 -27.37 5.42
C THR A 1 13.35 -25.95 5.72
N VAL A 2 13.84 -25.17 4.75
CA VAL A 2 14.26 -23.76 4.95
C VAL A 2 13.12 -22.88 5.50
N VAL A 3 11.92 -22.92 4.91
CA VAL A 3 10.76 -22.16 5.40
C VAL A 3 10.39 -22.53 6.84
N THR A 4 10.54 -23.80 7.22
CA THR A 4 10.25 -24.28 8.58
C THR A 4 11.17 -23.63 9.61
N TYR A 5 12.47 -23.53 9.33
CA TYR A 5 13.43 -22.93 10.25
C TYR A 5 13.38 -21.41 10.30
N PHE A 6 13.11 -20.73 9.17
CA PHE A 6 13.17 -19.27 9.11
C PHE A 6 11.81 -18.56 9.31
N THR A 7 10.69 -19.25 9.11
CA THR A 7 9.35 -18.64 9.22
C THR A 7 8.55 -19.26 10.36
N PHE A 8 8.58 -20.58 10.51
CA PHE A 8 7.77 -21.26 11.54
C PHE A 8 8.45 -21.32 12.90
N LEU A 9 9.70 -21.79 12.97
CA LEU A 9 10.43 -21.94 14.24
C LEU A 9 10.51 -20.64 15.06
N PRO A 10 10.80 -19.45 14.47
CA PRO A 10 10.86 -18.21 15.23
C PRO A 10 9.47 -17.80 15.74
N SER A 11 8.44 -17.95 14.91
CA SER A 11 7.06 -17.61 15.28
C SER A 11 6.55 -18.48 16.43
N PHE A 12 6.82 -19.79 16.39
CA PHE A 12 6.49 -20.71 17.50
C PHE A 12 7.25 -20.38 18.78
N LEU A 13 8.54 -20.03 18.69
CA LEU A 13 9.33 -19.61 19.85
C LEU A 13 8.71 -18.37 20.51
N PHE A 14 8.31 -17.37 19.73
CA PHE A 14 7.64 -16.18 20.25
C PHE A 14 6.26 -16.46 20.84
N ILE A 15 5.48 -17.38 20.26
CA ILE A 15 4.16 -17.76 20.80
C ILE A 15 4.30 -18.53 22.13
N LEU A 16 5.20 -19.52 22.18
CA LEU A 16 5.41 -20.35 23.38
C LEU A 16 6.09 -19.58 24.51
N ALA A 17 7.03 -18.67 24.20
CA ALA A 17 7.66 -17.81 25.19
C ALA A 17 6.77 -16.62 25.59
N GLY A 18 5.99 -16.08 24.65
CA GLY A 18 5.11 -14.93 24.87
C GLY A 18 3.86 -15.26 25.67
N GLY A 19 3.25 -16.43 25.47
CA GLY A 19 2.04 -16.86 26.20
C GLY A 19 2.19 -16.82 27.73
N PRO A 20 3.22 -17.45 28.32
CA PRO A 20 3.46 -17.41 29.77
C PRO A 20 3.77 -16.00 30.30
N ILE A 21 4.49 -15.18 29.53
CA ILE A 21 4.85 -13.80 29.90
C ILE A 21 3.61 -12.90 29.92
N VAL A 22 2.70 -13.10 28.96
CA VAL A 22 1.40 -12.41 28.89
C VAL A 22 0.50 -12.83 30.05
N GLU A 23 0.41 -14.12 30.37
CA GLU A 23 -0.40 -14.65 31.48
C GLU A 23 0.16 -14.25 32.86
N SER A 24 1.48 -14.15 33.01
CA SER A 24 2.11 -13.71 34.26
C SER A 24 1.87 -12.22 34.57
N THR A 25 1.44 -11.44 33.57
CA THR A 25 1.19 -10.00 33.67
C THR A 25 -0.31 -9.65 33.56
N HIS A 26 -1.18 -10.67 33.65
CA HIS A 26 -2.65 -10.54 33.60
C HIS A 26 -3.15 -9.78 34.85
N GLY A 27 -3.15 -8.44 34.78
CA GLY A 27 -3.56 -7.57 35.89
C GLY A 27 -2.92 -6.18 35.93
N ASN A 28 -1.88 -5.89 35.12
CA ASN A 28 -1.29 -4.56 35.05
C ASN A 28 -1.59 -3.88 33.70
N LEU A 29 -2.37 -2.80 33.75
CA LEU A 29 -2.88 -1.96 32.64
C LEU A 29 -1.81 -1.32 31.72
N LYS A 30 -0.55 -1.78 31.74
CA LYS A 30 0.57 -1.18 31.00
C LYS A 30 0.76 -1.70 29.57
N PHE A 31 -0.05 -2.64 29.08
CA PHE A 31 0.08 -3.20 27.71
C PHE A 31 -0.56 -2.36 26.60
N THR A 32 -1.35 -1.34 26.94
CA THR A 32 -1.89 -0.42 25.92
C THR A 32 -0.78 0.43 25.29
N ALA A 33 0.25 0.82 26.04
CA ALA A 33 1.34 1.65 25.53
C ALA A 33 2.22 0.92 24.50
N PRO A 34 2.70 -0.33 24.73
CA PRO A 34 3.39 -1.11 23.71
C PRO A 34 2.53 -1.41 22.48
N LEU A 35 1.25 -1.77 22.66
CA LEU A 35 0.35 -2.10 21.56
C LEU A 35 0.09 -0.89 20.67
N THR A 36 -0.12 0.28 21.28
CA THR A 36 -0.25 1.55 20.55
C THR A 36 1.05 1.89 19.81
N GLY A 37 2.21 1.66 20.42
CA GLY A 37 3.51 1.83 19.77
C GLY A 37 3.67 0.98 18.51
N ILE A 38 3.27 -0.29 18.54
CA ILE A 38 3.30 -1.19 17.37
C ILE A 38 2.35 -0.67 16.28
N THR A 39 1.12 -0.29 16.63
CA THR A 39 0.16 0.23 15.65
C THR A 39 0.65 1.53 15.01
N ALA A 40 1.28 2.42 15.79
CA ALA A 40 1.87 3.65 15.30
C ALA A 40 3.05 3.41 14.35
N ALA A 41 3.92 2.43 14.67
CA ALA A 41 5.02 2.03 13.80
C ALA A 41 4.51 1.49 12.45
N VAL A 42 3.52 0.60 12.46
CA VAL A 42 2.94 0.02 11.24
C VAL A 42 2.22 1.09 10.41
N VAL A 43 1.41 1.95 11.02
CA VAL A 43 0.74 3.05 10.31
C VAL A 43 1.77 4.01 9.72
N GLY A 44 2.85 4.32 10.45
CA GLY A 44 3.97 5.12 9.95
C GLY A 44 4.65 4.49 8.72
N VAL A 45 4.88 3.17 8.74
CA VAL A 45 5.45 2.43 7.59
C VAL A 45 4.50 2.47 6.39
N ILE A 46 3.20 2.26 6.59
CA ILE A 46 2.20 2.33 5.50
C ILE A 46 2.17 3.74 4.90
N LEU A 47 2.20 4.77 5.75
CA LEU A 47 2.24 6.17 5.30
C LEU A 47 3.50 6.46 4.50
N ASN A 48 4.66 5.99 4.95
CA ASN A 48 5.92 6.14 4.21
C ASN A 48 5.86 5.52 2.81
N LEU A 49 5.37 4.28 2.71
CA LEU A 49 5.19 3.61 1.42
C LEU A 49 4.17 4.34 0.54
N ALA A 50 3.06 4.82 1.11
CA ALA A 50 2.05 5.57 0.36
C ALA A 50 2.63 6.86 -0.24
N VAL A 51 3.42 7.62 0.52
CA VAL A 51 4.12 8.82 0.03
C VAL A 51 5.14 8.46 -1.05
N PHE A 52 5.92 7.40 -0.84
CA PHE A 52 6.89 6.92 -1.82
C PHE A 52 6.23 6.54 -3.16
N PHE A 53 5.08 5.86 -3.11
CA PHE A 53 4.31 5.53 -4.30
C PHE A 53 3.68 6.77 -4.95
N ALA A 54 3.08 7.67 -4.18
CA ALA A 54 2.50 8.90 -4.71
C ALA A 54 3.54 9.71 -5.49
N TRP A 55 4.77 9.79 -4.96
CA TRP A 55 5.90 10.42 -5.64
C TRP A 55 6.20 9.79 -6.99
N HIS A 56 6.38 8.45 -7.02
CA HIS A 56 6.69 7.72 -8.26
C HIS A 56 5.55 7.75 -9.28
N VAL A 57 4.30 7.82 -8.82
CA VAL A 57 3.11 7.89 -9.68
C VAL A 57 2.94 9.28 -10.30
N PHE A 58 3.15 10.36 -9.55
CA PHE A 58 2.99 11.71 -10.08
C PHE A 58 4.18 12.16 -10.94
N TRP A 59 5.37 11.62 -10.66
CA TRP A 59 6.59 12.02 -11.36
C TRP A 59 7.42 10.82 -11.84
N PRO A 60 6.93 10.06 -12.85
CA PRO A 60 7.56 8.83 -13.31
C PRO A 60 8.95 9.02 -13.92
N GLN A 61 9.30 10.24 -14.36
CA GLN A 61 10.59 10.59 -14.95
C GLN A 61 11.46 11.54 -14.08
N GLY A 62 11.10 11.75 -12.80
CA GLY A 62 11.79 12.67 -11.88
C GLY A 62 11.59 14.16 -12.22
N PHE A 63 11.90 15.10 -11.30
CA PHE A 63 11.57 16.55 -11.39
C PHE A 63 11.83 17.28 -12.73
N ALA A 64 12.60 16.69 -13.65
CA ALA A 64 12.88 17.20 -14.99
C ALA A 64 11.93 16.67 -16.09
N GLY A 65 11.05 15.71 -15.79
CA GLY A 65 10.08 15.13 -16.72
C GLY A 65 8.66 15.69 -16.59
N THR A 66 7.78 15.35 -17.54
CA THR A 66 6.40 15.83 -17.60
C THR A 66 5.58 15.35 -16.39
N PHE A 67 4.99 16.30 -15.66
CA PHE A 67 4.02 15.99 -14.60
C PHE A 67 2.84 15.20 -15.19
N ASP A 68 2.58 14.01 -14.66
CA ASP A 68 1.48 13.18 -15.16
C ASP A 68 0.14 13.63 -14.55
N ALA A 69 -0.41 14.70 -15.14
CA ALA A 69 -1.69 15.26 -14.76
C ALA A 69 -2.84 14.24 -14.86
N ILE A 70 -2.71 13.22 -15.72
CA ILE A 70 -3.71 12.16 -15.91
C ILE A 70 -3.69 11.22 -14.69
N SER A 71 -2.51 10.76 -14.27
CA SER A 71 -2.35 9.95 -13.06
C SER A 71 -2.81 10.71 -11.79
N ALA A 72 -2.54 12.01 -11.72
CA ALA A 72 -3.04 12.87 -10.64
C ALA A 72 -4.58 12.95 -10.63
N LEU A 73 -5.22 13.08 -11.80
CA LEU A 73 -6.68 13.16 -11.92
C LEU A 73 -7.35 11.81 -11.56
N ILE A 74 -6.80 10.69 -12.00
CA ILE A 74 -7.29 9.34 -11.63
C ILE A 74 -7.17 9.11 -10.12
N SER A 75 -6.04 9.51 -9.52
CA SER A 75 -5.82 9.42 -8.07
C SER A 75 -6.84 10.25 -7.27
N LEU A 76 -7.11 11.49 -7.70
CA LEU A 76 -8.14 12.35 -7.10
C LEU A 76 -9.55 11.76 -7.24
N CYS A 77 -9.89 11.24 -8.43
CA CYS A 77 -11.18 10.57 -8.65
C CYS A 77 -11.34 9.33 -7.78
N ALA A 78 -10.30 8.50 -7.65
CA ALA A 78 -10.32 7.31 -6.80
C ALA A 78 -10.44 7.68 -5.32
N PHE A 79 -9.69 8.69 -4.87
CA PHE A 79 -9.76 9.21 -3.51
C PHE A 79 -11.17 9.72 -3.18
N TRP A 80 -11.78 10.50 -4.07
CA TRP A 80 -13.15 10.99 -3.91
C TRP A 80 -14.16 9.83 -3.89
N ALA A 81 -14.03 8.85 -4.80
CA ALA A 81 -14.92 7.70 -4.86
C ALA A 81 -14.92 6.89 -3.56
N LEU A 82 -13.73 6.67 -2.96
CA LEU A 82 -13.60 5.98 -1.68
C LEU A 82 -14.24 6.76 -0.53
N PHE A 83 -13.94 8.07 -0.42
CA PHE A 83 -14.42 8.89 0.69
C PHE A 83 -15.93 9.18 0.65
N ARG A 84 -16.50 9.42 -0.54
CA ARG A 84 -17.90 9.87 -0.66
C ARG A 84 -18.89 8.73 -0.82
N TYR A 85 -18.50 7.63 -1.48
CA TYR A 85 -19.41 6.55 -1.86
C TYR A 85 -19.21 5.25 -1.06
N LYS A 86 -18.23 5.18 -0.13
CA LYS A 86 -17.92 3.97 0.66
C LYS A 86 -17.80 2.69 -0.18
N VAL A 87 -17.33 2.83 -1.43
CA VAL A 87 -17.18 1.70 -2.34
C VAL A 87 -16.05 0.81 -1.81
N ASN A 88 -16.25 -0.51 -1.86
CA ASN A 88 -15.24 -1.48 -1.45
C ASN A 88 -13.92 -1.25 -2.22
N VAL A 89 -12.78 -1.47 -1.55
CA VAL A 89 -11.45 -1.21 -2.13
C VAL A 89 -11.20 -2.04 -3.40
N ILE A 90 -11.70 -3.28 -3.43
CA ILE A 90 -11.52 -4.21 -4.56
C ILE A 90 -12.03 -3.65 -5.89
N PRO A 91 -13.30 -3.23 -6.05
CA PRO A 91 -13.78 -2.67 -7.32
C PRO A 91 -13.08 -1.36 -7.72
N VAL A 92 -12.62 -0.54 -6.77
CA VAL A 92 -11.85 0.67 -7.09
C VAL A 92 -10.49 0.32 -7.69
N ILE A 93 -9.79 -0.68 -7.14
CA ILE A 93 -8.53 -1.17 -7.71
C ILE A 93 -8.74 -1.70 -9.13
N VAL A 94 -9.79 -2.50 -9.34
CA VAL A 94 -10.12 -3.05 -10.67
C VAL A 94 -10.46 -1.95 -11.67
N ALA A 95 -11.23 -0.94 -11.28
CA ALA A 95 -11.60 0.18 -12.15
C ALA A 95 -10.37 1.05 -12.51
N CYS A 96 -9.54 1.41 -11.54
CA CYS A 96 -8.31 2.18 -11.80
C CYS A 96 -7.32 1.38 -12.66
N GLY A 97 -7.12 0.10 -12.36
CA GLY A 97 -6.23 -0.78 -13.11
C GLY A 97 -6.69 -0.99 -14.56
N SER A 98 -7.98 -1.25 -14.77
CA SER A 98 -8.54 -1.41 -16.13
C SER A 98 -8.49 -0.12 -16.94
N THR A 99 -8.76 1.03 -16.31
CA THR A 99 -8.65 2.34 -16.96
C THR A 99 -7.20 2.62 -17.38
N GLY A 100 -6.23 2.42 -16.48
CA GLY A 100 -4.81 2.59 -16.80
C GLY A 100 -4.31 1.63 -17.90
N LEU A 101 -4.77 0.37 -17.89
CA LEU A 101 -4.41 -0.63 -18.90
C LEU A 101 -4.96 -0.25 -20.28
N LEU A 102 -6.21 0.20 -20.35
CA LEU A 102 -6.84 0.67 -21.58
C LEU A 102 -6.06 1.85 -22.17
N PHE A 103 -5.64 2.80 -21.34
CA PHE A 103 -4.81 3.92 -21.80
C PHE A 103 -3.43 3.49 -22.30
N HIS A 104 -2.77 2.55 -21.63
CA HIS A 104 -1.48 2.04 -22.09
C HIS A 104 -1.59 1.35 -23.46
N PHE A 105 -2.65 0.55 -23.65
CA PHE A 105 -2.93 -0.10 -24.94
C PHE A 105 -3.24 0.92 -26.04
N VAL A 106 -4.04 1.95 -25.76
CA VAL A 106 -4.35 3.01 -26.74
C VAL A 106 -3.09 3.79 -27.12
N LYS A 107 -2.20 4.07 -26.16
CA LYS A 107 -0.95 4.77 -26.42
C LYS A 107 0.03 3.92 -27.24
N ILE A 108 0.12 2.61 -26.99
CA ILE A 108 0.92 1.67 -27.80
C ILE A 108 0.41 1.61 -29.24
N TRP A 109 -0.92 1.64 -29.41
CA TRP A 109 -1.57 1.56 -30.70
C TRP A 109 -1.37 2.84 -31.52
N LEU A 110 -1.42 4.01 -30.86
CA LEU A 110 -1.10 5.31 -31.46
C LEU A 110 0.39 5.45 -31.82
N ALA A 111 1.30 4.89 -31.02
CA ALA A 111 2.73 4.84 -31.35
C ALA A 111 3.01 4.01 -32.62
N GLN A 112 2.22 2.96 -32.87
CA GLN A 112 2.28 2.19 -34.13
C GLN A 112 1.79 2.98 -35.35
N GLN A 113 1.00 4.04 -35.17
CA GLN A 113 0.52 4.92 -36.25
C GLN A 113 1.45 6.11 -36.55
N GLY A 114 2.60 6.24 -35.88
CA GLY A 114 3.62 7.24 -36.21
C GLY A 114 3.29 8.68 -35.80
N VAL A 115 2.30 8.89 -34.93
CA VAL A 115 1.99 10.21 -34.35
C VAL A 115 2.67 10.31 -32.99
N VAL A 116 3.83 10.96 -32.97
CA VAL A 116 4.54 11.33 -31.73
C VAL A 116 4.01 12.70 -31.29
N LEU A 117 3.31 12.74 -30.16
CA LEU A 117 3.01 13.98 -29.41
C LEU A 117 3.72 13.93 -28.06
#